data_AF-A0A8S4QFR8-F1
#
_entry.id   AF-A0A8S4QFR8-F1
#
_cell.length_a   1.000
_cell.length_b   1.000
_cell.length_c   1.000
_cell.angle_alpha   90.00
_cell.angle_beta   90.00
_cell.angle_gamma   90.00
#
_symmetry.space_group_name_H-M   'P 1'
#
loop_
_entity.id
_entity.type
_entity.pdbx_description
1 polymer ?
#
loop_
_entity_poly.entity_id
_entity_poly.type
_entity_poly.pdbx_seq_one_letter_code
_entity_poly.pdbx_strand_id
1 'polypeptide(L)'
;MKGYWQHAEVEQLEKNFNAFVKEHNVTNPYDLLKHKALKKGPRKSYLMNLIRRENFYIKLAFGIRRTLYCCYVKARTMYHPLHHKGRMSDENIKKLKVLQNEYGNKWTMIGEKLDHSGWACVSSYRSHCSKKNQGIWSKEEEIQLVQAIKDELETEDIEDLFYGL
;
A
#
# COMPACT_ATOMS: atom_id res chain seq x y z
N MET A 1 8.55 3.79 -11.24
CA MET A 1 9.30 3.76 -9.97
C MET A 1 8.47 3.11 -8.86
N LYS A 2 8.71 1.81 -8.61
CA LYS A 2 8.34 1.14 -7.35
C LYS A 2 9.50 1.39 -6.38
N GLY A 3 9.25 1.90 -5.18
CA GLY A 3 10.30 2.25 -4.22
C GLY A 3 9.81 3.12 -3.07
N TYR A 4 10.64 3.24 -2.03
CA TYR A 4 10.38 4.02 -0.81
C TYR A 4 9.99 5.47 -1.15
N TRP A 5 9.01 6.03 -0.42
CA TRP A 5 8.56 7.42 -0.58
C TRP A 5 9.48 8.34 0.21
N GLN A 6 10.15 9.27 -0.45
CA GLN A 6 10.97 10.27 0.23
C GLN A 6 10.08 11.23 1.02
N HIS A 7 10.60 11.79 2.13
CA HIS A 7 9.83 12.72 2.97
C HIS A 7 9.30 13.91 2.15
N ALA A 8 10.13 14.51 1.30
CA ALA A 8 9.73 15.61 0.43
C ALA A 8 8.61 15.23 -0.55
N GLU A 9 8.57 13.99 -1.04
CA GLU A 9 7.47 13.52 -1.92
C GLU A 9 6.16 13.39 -1.15
N VAL A 10 6.23 12.93 0.11
CA VAL A 10 5.06 12.81 1.00
C VAL A 10 4.51 14.19 1.36
N GLU A 11 5.39 15.11 1.72
CA GLU A 11 5.04 16.49 2.06
C GLU A 11 4.43 17.22 0.86
N GLN A 12 5.01 17.07 -0.33
CA GLN A 12 4.44 17.65 -1.54
C GLN A 12 3.07 17.06 -1.87
N LEU A 13 2.88 15.75 -1.70
CA LEU A 13 1.60 15.08 -1.91
C LEU A 13 0.52 15.60 -0.94
N GLU A 14 0.89 15.77 0.34
CA GLU A 14 0.02 16.33 1.37
C GLU A 14 -0.36 17.78 1.07
N LYS A 15 0.62 18.60 0.68
CA LYS A 15 0.38 19.99 0.25
C LYS A 15 -0.60 20.05 -0.92
N ASN A 16 -0.40 19.25 -1.95
CA ASN A 16 -1.27 19.21 -3.13
C ASN A 16 -2.70 18.80 -2.75
N PHE A 17 -2.85 17.75 -1.94
CA PHE A 17 -4.15 17.24 -1.53
C PHE A 17 -4.91 18.24 -0.65
N ASN A 18 -4.24 18.82 0.34
CA ASN A 18 -4.84 19.81 1.24
C ASN A 18 -5.23 21.10 0.50
N ALA A 19 -4.42 21.54 -0.47
CA ALA A 19 -4.75 22.68 -1.33
C ALA A 19 -6.03 22.42 -2.12
N PHE A 20 -6.17 21.24 -2.74
CA PHE A 20 -7.37 20.87 -3.49
C PHE A 20 -8.61 20.81 -2.61
N VAL A 21 -8.50 20.20 -1.42
CA VAL A 21 -9.60 20.11 -0.45
C VAL A 21 -10.08 21.49 -0.02
N LYS A 22 -9.14 22.42 0.24
CA LYS A 22 -9.43 23.80 0.62
C LYS A 22 -10.06 24.59 -0.52
N GLU A 23 -9.54 24.46 -1.74
CA GLU A 23 -10.05 25.13 -2.95
C GLU A 23 -11.51 24.76 -3.23
N HIS A 24 -11.88 23.49 -3.01
CA HIS A 24 -13.21 22.98 -3.35
C HIS A 24 -14.13 22.71 -2.14
N ASN A 25 -13.72 23.13 -0.93
CA ASN A 25 -14.49 22.98 0.32
C ASN A 25 -15.05 21.56 0.55
N VAL A 26 -14.23 20.53 0.33
CA VAL A 26 -14.67 19.14 0.41
C VAL A 26 -14.80 18.68 1.87
N THR A 27 -16.02 18.37 2.32
CA THR A 27 -16.31 18.04 3.72
C THR A 27 -15.63 16.76 4.22
N ASN A 28 -15.56 15.71 3.40
CA ASN A 28 -14.84 14.48 3.74
C ASN A 28 -13.76 14.23 2.66
N PRO A 29 -12.52 14.66 2.91
CA PRO A 29 -11.44 14.56 1.93
C PRO A 29 -11.20 13.13 1.44
N TYR A 30 -11.33 12.14 2.32
CA TYR A 30 -11.11 10.74 1.95
C TYR A 30 -12.10 10.25 0.87
N ASP A 31 -13.29 10.85 0.77
CA ASP A 31 -14.27 10.52 -0.28
C ASP A 31 -13.75 10.80 -1.69
N LEU A 32 -12.84 11.76 -1.88
CA LEU A 32 -12.17 11.98 -3.16
C LEU A 32 -11.37 10.74 -3.60
N LEU A 33 -10.75 10.06 -2.63
CA LEU A 33 -9.89 8.90 -2.87
C LEU A 33 -10.70 7.60 -2.95
N LYS A 34 -11.81 7.48 -2.21
CA LYS A 34 -12.69 6.29 -2.26
C LYS A 34 -13.96 6.46 -3.10
N HIS A 35 -14.05 7.49 -3.94
CA HIS A 35 -15.27 7.85 -4.68
C HIS A 35 -15.91 6.67 -5.44
N LYS A 36 -15.12 5.72 -5.97
CA LYS A 36 -15.65 4.52 -6.66
C LYS A 36 -16.45 3.61 -5.73
N ALA A 37 -16.03 3.49 -4.47
CA ALA A 37 -16.64 2.66 -3.44
C ALA A 37 -17.84 3.34 -2.73
N LEU A 38 -18.10 4.62 -3.01
CA LEU A 38 -19.29 5.29 -2.47
C LEU A 38 -20.57 4.68 -3.05
N LYS A 39 -21.63 4.66 -2.22
CA LYS A 39 -22.99 4.30 -2.66
C LYS A 39 -23.45 5.24 -3.77
N LYS A 40 -24.27 4.73 -4.70
CA LYS A 40 -24.87 5.57 -5.75
C LYS A 40 -25.71 6.67 -5.10
N GLY A 41 -25.62 7.89 -5.62
CA GLY A 41 -26.31 9.05 -5.07
C GLY A 41 -25.68 10.37 -5.51
N PRO A 42 -26.30 11.52 -5.16
CA PRO A 42 -25.89 12.84 -5.61
C PRO A 42 -24.44 13.16 -5.23
N ARG A 43 -24.01 12.76 -4.02
CA ARG A 43 -22.63 12.93 -3.55
C ARG A 43 -21.60 12.23 -4.45
N LYS A 44 -21.87 10.99 -4.86
CA LYS A 44 -20.96 10.24 -5.75
C LYS A 44 -20.85 10.92 -7.11
N SER A 45 -21.98 11.33 -7.68
CA SER A 45 -22.02 12.02 -8.99
C SER A 45 -21.29 13.35 -8.94
N TYR A 46 -21.50 14.15 -7.89
CA TYR A 46 -20.80 15.41 -7.65
C TYR A 46 -19.28 15.20 -7.58
N LEU A 47 -18.80 14.26 -6.76
CA LEU A 47 -17.37 14.00 -6.61
C LEU A 47 -16.74 13.46 -7.91
N MET A 48 -17.44 12.58 -8.62
CA MET A 48 -16.99 12.10 -9.93
C MET A 48 -16.84 13.23 -10.95
N ASN A 49 -17.81 14.16 -10.98
CA ASN A 49 -17.75 15.33 -11.85
C ASN A 49 -16.59 16.25 -11.46
N LEU A 50 -16.44 16.55 -10.16
CA LEU A 50 -15.37 17.38 -9.62
C LEU A 50 -13.98 16.81 -9.94
N ILE A 51 -13.75 15.51 -9.67
CA ILE A 51 -12.48 14.81 -9.93
C ILE A 51 -12.08 14.94 -11.40
N ARG A 52 -13.06 14.81 -12.30
CA ARG A 52 -12.85 14.88 -13.75
C ARG A 52 -12.60 16.31 -14.22
N ARG A 53 -13.48 17.25 -13.83
CA ARG A 53 -13.43 18.65 -14.27
C ARG A 53 -12.17 19.35 -13.80
N GLU A 54 -11.76 19.08 -12.57
CA GLU A 54 -10.61 19.74 -11.93
C GLU A 54 -9.29 18.99 -12.12
N ASN A 55 -9.29 17.91 -12.92
CA ASN A 55 -8.12 17.06 -13.13
C ASN A 55 -7.44 16.64 -11.80
N PHE A 56 -8.24 16.22 -10.82
CA PHE A 56 -7.80 15.99 -9.43
C PHE A 56 -6.51 15.16 -9.34
N TYR A 57 -6.38 14.08 -10.10
CA TYR A 57 -5.19 13.23 -10.06
C TYR A 57 -3.92 13.92 -10.57
N ILE A 58 -4.05 14.82 -11.54
CA ILE A 58 -2.92 15.62 -12.05
C ILE A 58 -2.51 16.65 -10.99
N LYS A 59 -3.49 17.38 -10.43
CA LYS A 59 -3.24 18.33 -9.32
C LYS A 59 -2.61 17.61 -8.11
N LEU A 60 -3.07 16.40 -7.77
CA LEU A 60 -2.53 15.58 -6.69
C LEU A 60 -1.06 15.21 -6.91
N ALA A 61 -0.69 14.81 -8.13
CA ALA A 61 0.67 14.36 -8.46
C ALA A 61 1.61 15.51 -8.87
N PHE A 62 1.14 16.76 -8.86
CA PHE A 62 1.91 17.89 -9.32
C PHE A 62 3.24 18.05 -8.57
N GLY A 63 4.35 18.19 -9.29
CA GLY A 63 5.69 18.30 -8.70
C GLY A 63 6.29 16.99 -8.16
N ILE A 64 5.62 15.84 -8.33
CA ILE A 64 6.11 14.53 -7.88
C ILE A 64 6.50 13.70 -9.12
N ARG A 65 7.74 13.20 -9.15
CA ARG A 65 8.27 12.37 -10.26
C ARG A 65 7.79 10.91 -10.19
N ARG A 66 6.51 10.69 -9.88
CA ARG A 66 5.85 9.38 -9.83
C ARG A 66 4.61 9.36 -10.70
N THR A 67 4.15 8.16 -11.03
CA THR A 67 2.91 8.02 -11.81
C THR A 67 1.70 8.46 -10.97
N LEU A 68 0.64 8.93 -11.63
CA LEU A 68 -0.62 9.32 -10.98
C LEU A 68 -1.17 8.19 -10.09
N TYR A 69 -1.04 6.94 -10.55
CA TYR A 69 -1.47 5.76 -9.82
C TYR A 69 -0.72 5.60 -8.49
N CYS A 70 0.61 5.78 -8.48
CA CYS A 70 1.39 5.71 -7.24
C CYS A 70 0.97 6.81 -6.25
N CYS A 71 0.81 8.05 -6.72
CA CYS A 71 0.35 9.16 -5.89
C CYS A 71 -1.05 8.91 -5.33
N TYR A 72 -1.97 8.39 -6.16
CA TYR A 72 -3.30 7.98 -5.73
C TYR A 72 -3.27 6.91 -4.64
N VAL A 73 -2.49 5.83 -4.83
CA VAL A 73 -2.38 4.74 -3.86
C VAL A 73 -1.80 5.25 -2.54
N LYS A 74 -0.74 6.07 -2.60
CA LYS A 74 -0.12 6.65 -1.40
C LYS A 74 -1.08 7.57 -0.65
N ALA A 75 -1.77 8.47 -1.35
CA ALA A 75 -2.77 9.35 -0.75
C ALA A 75 -3.91 8.53 -0.12
N ARG A 76 -4.41 7.51 -0.83
CA ARG A 76 -5.46 6.62 -0.31
C ARG A 76 -5.03 5.92 0.98
N THR A 77 -3.76 5.55 1.12
CA THR A 77 -3.23 4.99 2.37
C THR A 77 -3.11 6.05 3.47
N MET A 78 -2.52 7.21 3.17
CA MET A 78 -2.27 8.28 4.16
C MET A 78 -3.55 8.83 4.79
N TYR A 79 -4.56 9.08 3.96
CA TYR A 79 -5.84 9.66 4.39
C TYR A 79 -6.90 8.61 4.73
N HIS A 80 -6.53 7.33 4.78
CA HIS A 80 -7.45 6.29 5.25
C HIS A 80 -7.77 6.52 6.73
N PRO A 81 -9.05 6.49 7.17
CA PRO A 81 -9.41 6.75 8.58
C PRO A 81 -8.67 5.85 9.58
N LEU A 82 -8.45 4.59 9.19
CA LEU A 82 -7.74 3.59 9.99
C LEU A 82 -6.20 3.60 9.85
N HIS A 83 -5.61 4.58 9.16
CA HIS A 83 -4.15 4.65 8.97
C HIS A 83 -3.42 5.01 10.27
N HIS A 84 -3.97 5.91 11.08
CA HIS A 84 -3.34 6.40 12.31
C HIS A 84 -3.44 5.47 13.51
N LYS A 85 -3.95 4.24 13.33
CA LYS A 85 -4.13 3.25 14.40
C LYS A 85 -2.82 2.63 14.91
N GLY A 86 -1.68 3.01 14.33
CA GLY A 86 -0.36 2.61 14.82
C GLY A 86 -0.09 1.11 14.69
N ARG A 87 0.81 0.61 15.54
CA ARG A 87 1.21 -0.81 15.57
C ARG A 87 0.05 -1.68 16.03
N MET A 88 -0.16 -2.78 15.33
CA MET A 88 -1.16 -3.78 15.70
C MET A 88 -0.76 -4.47 17.01
N SER A 89 -1.69 -4.60 17.95
CA SER A 89 -1.45 -5.32 19.20
C SER A 89 -1.24 -6.81 18.95
N ASP A 90 -0.54 -7.49 19.87
CA ASP A 90 -0.29 -8.93 19.76
C ASP A 90 -1.58 -9.75 19.73
N GLU A 91 -2.62 -9.29 20.44
CA GLU A 91 -3.95 -9.90 20.39
C GLU A 91 -4.58 -9.77 19.00
N ASN A 92 -4.50 -8.58 18.39
CA ASN A 92 -4.99 -8.36 17.03
C ASN A 92 -4.17 -9.16 16.00
N ILE A 93 -2.87 -9.39 16.23
CA ILE A 93 -2.04 -10.27 15.39
C ILE A 93 -2.49 -11.73 15.47
N LYS A 94 -2.83 -12.23 16.67
CA LYS A 94 -3.40 -13.58 16.83
C LYS A 94 -4.73 -13.70 16.09
N LYS A 95 -5.63 -12.73 16.26
CA LYS A 95 -6.92 -12.66 15.54
C LYS A 95 -6.73 -12.56 14.02
N LEU A 96 -5.77 -11.77 13.57
CA LEU A 96 -5.39 -11.62 12.15
C LEU A 96 -5.04 -12.96 11.51
N LYS A 97 -4.28 -13.81 12.21
CA LYS A 97 -3.92 -15.15 11.71
C LYS A 97 -5.15 -16.06 11.57
N VAL A 98 -6.05 -16.04 12.55
CA VAL A 98 -7.31 -16.81 12.51
C VAL A 98 -8.20 -16.34 11.36
N LEU A 99 -8.42 -15.02 11.25
CA LEU A 99 -9.24 -14.43 10.20
C LEU A 99 -8.66 -14.67 8.80
N GLN A 100 -7.33 -14.66 8.65
CA GLN A 100 -6.70 -14.98 7.37
C GLN A 100 -6.87 -16.46 7.00
N ASN A 101 -6.79 -17.38 7.96
CA ASN A 101 -7.07 -18.79 7.71
C ASN A 101 -8.54 -19.02 7.31
N GLU A 102 -9.48 -18.27 7.90
CA GLU A 102 -10.92 -18.40 7.63
C GLU A 102 -11.33 -17.76 6.30
N TYR A 103 -10.90 -16.52 6.03
CA TYR A 103 -11.37 -15.73 4.89
C TYR A 103 -10.37 -15.63 3.73
N GLY A 104 -9.17 -16.18 3.90
CA GLY A 104 -8.05 -16.01 2.98
C GLY A 104 -7.50 -14.58 2.97
N ASN A 105 -6.96 -14.16 1.83
CA ASN A 105 -6.28 -12.86 1.67
C ASN A 105 -7.25 -11.68 1.48
N LYS A 106 -8.42 -11.69 2.13
CA LYS A 106 -9.44 -10.63 2.07
C LYS A 106 -9.11 -9.48 3.04
N TRP A 107 -7.96 -8.87 2.86
CA TRP A 107 -7.36 -7.93 3.83
C TRP A 107 -8.22 -6.72 4.17
N THR A 108 -9.00 -6.18 3.24
CA THR A 108 -9.90 -5.05 3.52
C THR A 108 -10.98 -5.44 4.52
N MET A 109 -11.63 -6.59 4.31
CA MET A 109 -12.65 -7.13 5.23
C MET A 109 -12.04 -7.48 6.60
N ILE A 110 -10.87 -8.12 6.60
CA ILE A 110 -10.18 -8.48 7.83
C ILE A 110 -9.78 -7.22 8.61
N GLY A 111 -9.28 -6.20 7.92
CA GLY A 111 -8.94 -4.92 8.53
C GLY A 111 -10.14 -4.23 9.17
N GLU A 112 -11.28 -4.20 8.49
CA GLU A 112 -12.53 -3.67 9.06
C GLU A 112 -12.93 -4.42 10.35
N LYS A 113 -12.77 -5.75 10.40
CA LYS A 113 -13.03 -6.54 11.62
C LYS A 113 -12.05 -6.27 12.75
N LEU A 114 -10.82 -5.87 12.44
CA LEU A 114 -9.75 -5.60 13.41
C LEU A 114 -9.60 -4.11 13.75
N ASP A 115 -10.46 -3.24 13.21
CA ASP A 115 -10.33 -1.78 13.31
C ASP A 115 -8.97 -1.25 12.83
N HIS A 116 -8.39 -1.90 11.82
CA HIS A 116 -7.12 -1.52 11.18
C HIS A 116 -7.28 -1.44 9.66
N SER A 117 -6.41 -0.68 8.99
CA SER A 117 -6.41 -0.68 7.52
C SER A 117 -6.01 -2.05 6.97
N GLY A 118 -6.61 -2.48 5.86
CA GLY A 118 -6.23 -3.75 5.22
C GLY A 118 -4.75 -3.82 4.83
N TRP A 119 -4.12 -2.68 4.53
CA TRP A 119 -2.68 -2.62 4.28
C TRP A 119 -1.86 -2.93 5.54
N ALA A 120 -2.27 -2.40 6.71
CA ALA A 120 -1.65 -2.75 7.99
C ALA A 120 -1.79 -4.25 8.26
N CYS A 121 -2.95 -4.85 7.98
CA CYS A 121 -3.13 -6.30 8.10
C CYS A 121 -2.17 -7.11 7.20
N VAL A 122 -2.02 -6.73 5.92
CA VAL A 122 -1.05 -7.37 5.01
C VAL A 122 0.36 -7.28 5.59
N SER A 123 0.76 -6.08 6.00
CA SER A 123 2.10 -5.82 6.53
C SER A 123 2.35 -6.61 7.80
N SER A 124 1.43 -6.57 8.76
CA SER A 124 1.53 -7.31 10.02
C SER A 124 1.55 -8.82 9.80
N TYR A 125 0.73 -9.36 8.90
CA TYR A 125 0.73 -10.79 8.61
C TYR A 125 2.07 -11.24 8.00
N ARG A 126 2.60 -10.48 7.03
CA ARG A 126 3.91 -10.74 6.43
C ARG A 126 5.05 -10.61 7.44
N SER A 127 4.91 -9.78 8.47
CA SER A 127 5.95 -9.63 9.49
C SER A 127 5.88 -10.71 10.57
N HIS A 128 4.68 -11.08 11.02
CA HIS A 128 4.47 -11.86 12.24
C HIS A 128 3.85 -13.25 12.04
N CYS A 129 3.16 -13.49 10.93
CA CYS A 129 2.38 -14.70 10.73
C CYS A 129 2.91 -15.63 9.64
N SER A 130 3.66 -15.10 8.66
CA SER A 130 4.40 -15.93 7.72
C SER A 130 5.49 -16.71 8.46
N LYS A 131 5.56 -18.03 8.24
CA LYS A 131 6.73 -18.81 8.66
C LYS A 131 7.96 -18.19 8.01
N LYS A 132 8.82 -17.58 8.82
CA LYS A 132 10.12 -17.08 8.39
C LYS A 132 11.17 -17.88 9.12
N ASN A 133 12.12 -18.42 8.38
CA ASN A 133 13.37 -18.83 8.98
C ASN A 133 14.08 -17.56 9.44
N GLN A 134 14.55 -17.54 10.69
CA GLN A 134 15.33 -16.45 11.26
C GLN A 134 16.70 -17.02 11.60
N GLY A 135 17.77 -16.33 11.20
CA GLY A 135 19.14 -16.77 11.44
C GLY A 135 20.04 -16.55 10.23
N ILE A 136 21.25 -17.09 10.35
CA ILE A 136 22.21 -17.18 9.24
C ILE A 136 21.66 -18.19 8.24
N TRP A 137 21.82 -17.91 6.95
CA TRP A 137 21.43 -18.82 5.89
C TRP A 137 22.17 -20.15 6.04
N SER A 138 21.42 -21.24 5.98
CA SER A 138 22.02 -22.57 5.84
C SER A 138 22.56 -22.76 4.43
N LYS A 139 23.54 -23.66 4.26
CA LYS A 139 24.09 -24.00 2.94
C LYS A 139 23.00 -24.50 2.00
N GLU A 140 22.04 -25.24 2.53
CA GLU A 140 20.90 -25.77 1.79
C GLU A 140 20.00 -24.64 1.26
N GLU A 141 19.74 -23.61 2.08
CA GLU A 141 18.99 -22.43 1.63
C GLU A 141 19.76 -21.63 0.57
N GLU A 142 21.08 -21.49 0.71
CA GLU A 142 21.93 -20.84 -0.30
C GLU A 142 21.89 -21.59 -1.64
N ILE A 143 21.99 -22.92 -1.61
CA ILE A 143 21.91 -23.76 -2.81
C ILE A 143 20.52 -23.64 -3.47
N GLN A 144 19.45 -23.66 -2.68
CA GLN A 144 18.09 -23.49 -3.21
C GLN A 144 17.90 -22.10 -3.86
N LEU A 145 18.45 -21.05 -3.24
CA LEU A 145 18.41 -19.71 -3.80
C LEU A 145 19.16 -19.65 -5.13
N VAL A 146 20.37 -20.19 -5.17
CA VAL A 146 21.18 -20.30 -6.40
C VAL A 146 20.41 -21.01 -7.50
N GLN A 147 19.80 -22.17 -7.20
CA GLN A 147 19.03 -22.92 -8.18
C GLN A 147 17.83 -22.11 -8.71
N ALA A 148 17.07 -21.46 -7.82
CA ALA A 148 15.93 -20.64 -8.22
C ALA A 148 16.35 -19.46 -9.13
N ILE A 149 17.53 -18.89 -8.92
CA ILE A 149 18.07 -17.83 -9.78
C ILE A 149 18.43 -18.39 -11.16
N LYS A 150 19.09 -19.56 -11.21
CA LYS A 150 19.42 -20.24 -12.47
C LYS A 150 18.17 -20.57 -13.29
N ASP A 151 17.14 -21.08 -12.63
CA ASP A 151 15.87 -21.44 -13.25
C ASP A 151 15.15 -20.21 -13.85
N GLU A 152 15.13 -19.08 -13.13
CA GLU A 152 14.47 -17.84 -13.60
C GLU A 152 15.25 -17.16 -14.74
N LEU A 153 16.58 -17.24 -14.70
CA LEU A 153 17.46 -16.62 -15.71
C LEU A 153 17.79 -17.57 -16.87
N GLU A 154 17.31 -18.82 -16.82
CA GLU A 154 17.63 -19.89 -17.77
C GLU A 154 19.13 -20.02 -18.06
N THR A 155 19.97 -19.81 -17.04
CA THR A 155 21.45 -19.83 -17.15
C THR A 155 22.07 -20.71 -16.08
N GLU A 156 23.07 -21.49 -16.46
CA GLU A 156 23.87 -22.26 -15.52
C GLU A 156 25.02 -21.44 -14.92
N ASP A 157 25.41 -20.37 -15.62
CA ASP A 157 26.48 -19.47 -15.23
C ASP A 157 25.90 -18.24 -14.52
N ILE A 158 26.25 -18.14 -13.25
CA ILE A 158 25.84 -17.07 -12.34
C ILE A 158 27.06 -16.46 -11.64
N GLU A 159 28.30 -16.84 -12.02
CA GLU A 159 29.52 -16.27 -11.43
C GLU A 159 29.54 -14.75 -11.61
N ASP A 160 29.15 -14.26 -12.79
CA ASP A 160 29.10 -12.83 -13.12
C ASP A 160 28.07 -12.02 -12.30
N LEU A 161 27.11 -12.66 -11.62
CA LEU A 161 26.11 -11.97 -10.80
C LEU A 161 26.61 -11.61 -9.39
N PHE A 162 27.62 -12.32 -8.89
CA PHE A 162 28.15 -12.12 -7.53
C PHE A 162 29.28 -11.09 -7.46
N TYR A 163 29.94 -10.78 -8.57
CA TYR A 163 31.08 -9.84 -8.59
C TYR A 163 30.68 -8.35 -8.70
N GLY A 164 29.38 -8.03 -8.65
CA GLY A 164 28.86 -6.66 -8.79
C GLY A 164 28.26 -6.01 -7.54
N LEU A 165 28.42 -6.62 -6.35
CA LEU A 165 27.92 -6.09 -5.07
C LEU A 165 29.04 -5.47 -4.21
#